data_AF-A0A1V9X1Y6-F1
#
_entry.id   AF-A0A1V9X1Y6-F1
#
_cell.length_a   1.000
_cell.length_b   1.000
_cell.length_c   1.000
_cell.angle_alpha   90.00
_cell.angle_beta   90.00
_cell.angle_gamma   90.00
#
_symmetry.space_group_name_H-M   'P 1'
#
loop_
_entity.id
_entity.type
_entity.pdbx_description
1 polymer ?
#
loop_
_entity_poly.entity_id
_entity_poly.type
_entity_poly.pdbx_seq_one_letter_code
_entity_poly.pdbx_strand_id
1 'polypeptide(L)'
;PACALVRQGELVWFDPGVGYSLPGEVVEFSAPAGVVIVQAIVAGQPKPFTLHNLQAVRRREDLGPDGVQDMIAMSDLCEASILWNLKVRYDRQHIYTNIGSILLAVNPYRLFDIYGVDAVKRYEGQILGTLPPHIFATASAAYQKLNKGGPDQENQVVIISGESGSGKTESTKLILQYLAAVNRSASNLVTEQILEATPLLEAFGNAKTVKNDNSSRFGKYMQVFFNDGVITGARTIDYLLEKSRIVTQAQDERNYHVFYELLAGLSEQEKEKYGLQTADKYFYLNQGGNVECGSKNDVEDFRSLLAAMQVLGLSSEETDVIFRILAAVLHLGNVYFHRKPLKHGTEGVEVGSEAEVRWASHLLQTPAEGILRSLTTKSTEARGERLLTPLNIDQALDARDAIAKALYSTLFSWLVQRVNAIVYKGPRRACIAILDIFGFESLQENSFEQLCINYANETLHSYLNRHVFKLEQAEYAKERIEWTPIGYPDNQAVIALIAKKPVGILHLLDDESNFPKASDVSYLEKCHYNHALNELYSRPRMSSLEFGIRHYAGQVWYSVDGFLDKNRDTLR
;
A
#
# COMPACT_ATOMS: atom_id res chain seq x y z
N PRO A 1 2.70 -38.41 -27.09
CA PRO A 1 1.47 -39.18 -27.36
C PRO A 1 0.23 -38.44 -26.82
N ALA A 2 -0.68 -37.86 -27.59
CA ALA A 2 -0.95 -37.84 -29.01
C ALA A 2 -1.19 -36.38 -29.41
N CYS A 3 -0.80 -35.99 -30.63
CA CYS A 3 -1.35 -34.80 -31.27
C CYS A 3 -2.84 -35.11 -31.49
N ALA A 4 -3.69 -34.78 -30.52
CA ALA A 4 -5.12 -34.96 -30.67
C ALA A 4 -5.55 -34.00 -31.79
N LEU A 5 -5.90 -34.57 -32.94
CA LEU A 5 -6.41 -33.85 -34.09
C LEU A 5 -7.58 -32.99 -33.60
N VAL A 6 -7.38 -31.67 -33.59
CA VAL A 6 -8.46 -30.73 -33.29
C VAL A 6 -9.51 -30.81 -34.38
N ARG A 7 -10.78 -30.65 -34.00
CA ARG A 7 -11.91 -30.74 -34.94
C ARG A 7 -12.49 -29.35 -35.18
N GLN A 8 -13.15 -29.19 -36.33
CA GLN A 8 -13.96 -28.00 -36.60
C GLN A 8 -14.96 -27.79 -35.45
N GLY A 9 -15.06 -26.54 -34.96
CA GLY A 9 -15.86 -26.13 -33.82
C GLY A 9 -15.19 -26.33 -32.45
N GLU A 10 -14.00 -26.94 -32.37
CA GLU A 10 -13.29 -27.05 -31.08
C GLU A 10 -12.71 -25.70 -30.64
N LEU A 11 -12.85 -25.40 -29.35
CA LEU A 11 -12.25 -24.24 -28.71
C LEU A 11 -10.77 -24.53 -28.44
N VAL A 12 -9.91 -23.55 -28.77
CA VAL A 12 -8.47 -23.70 -28.68
C VAL A 12 -7.78 -22.44 -28.16
N TRP A 13 -6.63 -22.65 -27.53
CA TRP A 13 -5.56 -21.68 -27.34
C TRP A 13 -4.60 -21.74 -28.52
N PHE A 14 -4.18 -20.59 -29.03
CA PHE A 14 -3.12 -20.48 -30.03
C PHE A 14 -2.36 -19.16 -29.91
N ASP A 15 -1.11 -19.11 -30.34
CA ASP A 15 -0.33 -17.86 -30.43
C ASP A 15 -0.15 -17.46 -31.91
N PRO A 16 -0.69 -16.32 -32.36
CA PRO A 16 -0.49 -15.83 -33.73
C PRO A 16 0.91 -15.23 -33.98
N GLY A 17 1.86 -15.37 -33.05
CA GLY A 17 3.21 -14.79 -33.11
C GLY A 17 3.38 -13.52 -32.29
N VAL A 18 2.50 -13.29 -31.31
CA VAL A 18 2.52 -12.13 -30.40
C VAL A 18 3.17 -12.45 -29.05
N GLY A 19 3.50 -13.72 -28.80
CA GLY A 19 4.19 -14.18 -27.60
C GLY A 19 3.27 -14.58 -26.46
N TYR A 20 1.95 -14.66 -26.70
CA TYR A 20 0.96 -15.11 -25.73
C TYR A 20 -0.23 -15.79 -26.43
N SER A 21 -0.93 -16.65 -25.70
CA SER A 21 -2.06 -17.43 -26.24
C SER A 21 -3.35 -16.61 -26.30
N LEU A 22 -4.05 -16.71 -27.41
CA LEU A 22 -5.38 -16.16 -27.65
C LEU A 22 -6.43 -17.28 -27.69
N PRO A 23 -7.67 -17.00 -27.25
CA PRO A 23 -8.77 -17.92 -27.42
C PRO A 23 -9.27 -17.88 -28.87
N GLY A 24 -9.56 -19.04 -29.43
CA GLY A 24 -10.17 -19.16 -30.74
C GLY A 24 -11.02 -20.41 -30.89
N GLU A 25 -11.63 -20.52 -32.05
CA GLU A 25 -12.43 -21.67 -32.48
C GLU A 25 -11.87 -22.19 -33.81
N VAL A 26 -11.70 -23.50 -33.93
CA VAL A 26 -11.20 -24.12 -35.17
C VAL A 26 -12.27 -24.05 -36.24
N VAL A 27 -11.99 -23.34 -37.33
CA VAL A 27 -12.88 -23.24 -38.50
C VAL A 27 -12.62 -24.38 -39.48
N GLU A 28 -11.35 -24.70 -39.71
CA GLU A 28 -10.96 -25.73 -40.67
C GLU A 28 -9.67 -26.41 -40.22
N PHE A 29 -9.55 -27.71 -40.46
CA PHE A 29 -8.33 -28.48 -40.24
C PHE A 29 -8.03 -29.37 -41.43
N SER A 30 -6.84 -29.20 -42.01
CA SER A 30 -6.34 -30.00 -43.12
C SER A 30 -5.14 -30.83 -42.67
N ALA A 31 -5.39 -32.10 -42.32
CA ALA A 31 -4.35 -33.05 -41.94
C ALA A 31 -3.28 -33.26 -43.03
N PRO A 32 -3.61 -33.33 -44.34
CA PRO A 32 -2.61 -33.48 -45.40
C PRO A 32 -1.70 -32.26 -45.57
N ALA A 33 -2.24 -31.05 -45.34
CA ALA A 33 -1.48 -29.81 -45.46
C ALA A 33 -0.76 -29.41 -44.15
N GLY A 34 -1.11 -30.04 -43.03
CA GLY A 34 -0.61 -29.67 -41.71
C GLY A 34 -1.08 -28.28 -41.25
N VAL A 35 -2.27 -27.85 -41.69
CA VAL A 35 -2.79 -26.49 -41.46
C VAL A 35 -4.06 -26.53 -40.62
N VAL A 36 -4.13 -25.65 -39.61
CA VAL A 36 -5.36 -25.32 -38.87
C VAL A 36 -5.73 -23.87 -39.16
N ILE A 37 -6.99 -23.60 -39.45
CA ILE A 37 -7.56 -22.26 -39.50
C ILE A 37 -8.35 -22.05 -38.21
N VAL A 38 -7.91 -21.07 -37.40
CA VAL A 38 -8.58 -20.68 -36.15
C VAL A 38 -9.19 -19.30 -36.33
N GLN A 39 -10.44 -19.13 -35.90
CA GLN A 39 -11.08 -17.83 -35.82
C GLN A 39 -11.00 -17.29 -34.40
N ALA A 40 -10.55 -16.05 -34.26
CA ALA A 40 -10.46 -15.36 -32.98
C ALA A 40 -11.02 -13.93 -33.09
N ILE A 41 -11.49 -13.40 -31.98
CA ILE A 41 -11.96 -12.01 -31.91
C ILE A 41 -10.77 -11.10 -31.66
N VAL A 42 -10.48 -10.20 -32.59
CA VAL A 42 -9.42 -9.19 -32.48
C VAL A 42 -10.03 -7.81 -32.69
N ALA A 43 -9.88 -6.94 -31.69
CA ALA A 43 -10.52 -5.62 -31.68
C ALA A 43 -12.04 -5.67 -31.96
N GLY A 44 -12.72 -6.66 -31.38
CA GLY A 44 -14.18 -6.84 -31.51
C GLY A 44 -14.64 -7.46 -32.83
N GLN A 45 -13.73 -7.86 -33.72
CA GLN A 45 -14.07 -8.45 -35.02
C GLN A 45 -13.50 -9.87 -35.16
N PRO A 46 -14.26 -10.81 -35.74
CA PRO A 46 -13.75 -12.15 -36.04
C PRO A 46 -12.67 -12.07 -37.13
N LYS A 47 -11.51 -12.64 -36.85
CA LYS A 47 -10.40 -12.76 -37.80
C LYS A 47 -9.93 -14.21 -37.90
N PRO A 48 -9.76 -14.75 -39.12
CA PRO A 48 -9.17 -16.07 -39.32
C PRO A 48 -7.64 -15.98 -39.22
N PHE A 49 -7.02 -17.01 -38.65
CA PHE A 49 -5.59 -17.20 -38.51
C PHE A 49 -5.21 -18.57 -39.05
N THR A 50 -4.27 -18.60 -39.99
CA THR A 50 -3.75 -19.84 -40.57
C THR A 50 -2.49 -20.25 -39.82
N LEU A 51 -2.53 -21.43 -39.19
CA LEU A 51 -1.47 -21.94 -38.35
C LEU A 51 -0.85 -23.18 -39.00
N HIS A 52 0.47 -23.13 -39.22
CA HIS A 52 1.27 -24.25 -39.74
C HIS A 52 1.92 -25.08 -38.64
N ASN A 53 2.07 -24.53 -37.43
CA ASN A 53 2.61 -25.24 -36.28
C ASN A 53 1.47 -25.79 -35.41
N LEU A 54 1.07 -27.04 -35.67
CA LEU A 54 0.00 -27.71 -34.94
C LEU A 54 0.27 -27.88 -33.44
N GLN A 55 1.54 -27.87 -33.01
CA GLN A 55 1.91 -27.97 -31.59
C GLN A 55 1.63 -26.68 -30.82
N ALA A 56 1.45 -25.56 -31.52
CA ALA A 56 1.09 -24.26 -30.92
C ALA A 56 -0.41 -24.14 -30.64
N VAL A 57 -1.23 -25.12 -31.09
CA VAL A 57 -2.67 -25.16 -30.84
C VAL A 57 -2.94 -26.14 -29.70
N ARG A 58 -3.62 -25.68 -28.65
CA ARG A 58 -4.03 -26.51 -27.51
C ARG A 58 -5.52 -26.41 -27.32
N ARG A 59 -6.20 -27.50 -26.97
CA ARG A 59 -7.63 -27.44 -26.64
C ARG A 59 -7.84 -26.55 -25.42
N ARG A 60 -8.95 -25.81 -25.45
CA ARG A 60 -9.39 -24.93 -24.37
C ARG A 60 -10.71 -25.44 -23.81
N GLU A 61 -10.84 -25.40 -22.49
CA GLU A 61 -12.10 -25.67 -21.79
C GLU A 61 -13.18 -24.62 -22.13
N ASP A 62 -14.41 -25.08 -22.35
CA ASP A 62 -15.55 -24.17 -22.44
C ASP A 62 -16.00 -23.77 -21.02
N LEU A 63 -15.82 -22.49 -20.69
CA LEU A 63 -16.13 -21.94 -19.37
C LEU A 63 -17.60 -21.50 -19.25
N GLY A 64 -18.39 -21.63 -20.32
CA GLY A 64 -19.77 -21.15 -20.38
C GLY A 64 -19.87 -19.62 -20.48
N PRO A 65 -21.11 -19.08 -20.52
CA PRO A 65 -21.37 -17.67 -20.80
C PRO A 65 -20.99 -16.70 -19.67
N ASP A 66 -20.93 -17.20 -18.43
CA ASP A 66 -20.65 -16.42 -17.21
C ASP A 66 -19.31 -16.79 -16.56
N GLY A 67 -18.55 -17.69 -17.19
CA GLY A 67 -17.32 -18.24 -16.63
C GLY A 67 -17.54 -19.11 -15.38
N VAL A 68 -16.45 -19.67 -14.88
CA VAL A 68 -16.42 -20.54 -13.70
C VAL A 68 -16.26 -19.70 -12.44
N GLN A 69 -17.16 -19.88 -11.46
CA GLN A 69 -17.17 -19.13 -10.21
C GLN A 69 -16.01 -19.47 -9.27
N ASP A 70 -15.59 -20.75 -9.23
CA ASP A 70 -14.45 -21.23 -8.47
C ASP A 70 -13.48 -21.99 -9.38
N MET A 71 -12.29 -21.44 -9.58
CA MET A 71 -11.35 -21.97 -10.57
C MET A 71 -10.74 -23.33 -10.18
N ILE A 72 -10.96 -23.82 -8.97
CA ILE A 72 -10.61 -25.22 -8.63
C ILE A 72 -11.46 -26.24 -9.42
N ALA A 73 -12.60 -25.82 -9.98
CA ALA A 73 -13.44 -26.67 -10.82
C ALA A 73 -12.96 -26.72 -12.28
N MET A 74 -12.00 -25.86 -12.67
CA MET A 74 -11.44 -25.86 -14.02
C MET A 74 -10.45 -27.02 -14.19
N SER A 75 -10.48 -27.62 -15.37
CA SER A 75 -9.55 -28.67 -15.80
C SER A 75 -8.31 -28.11 -16.49
N ASP A 76 -8.43 -26.95 -17.13
CA ASP A 76 -7.34 -26.24 -17.80
C ASP A 76 -6.86 -25.05 -16.95
N LEU A 77 -5.75 -25.24 -16.23
CA LEU A 77 -5.19 -24.27 -15.28
C LEU A 77 -3.96 -23.53 -15.82
N CYS A 78 -3.84 -23.35 -17.15
CA CYS A 78 -2.79 -22.49 -17.69
C CYS A 78 -3.12 -21.00 -17.50
N GLU A 79 -2.10 -20.14 -17.58
CA GLU A 79 -2.23 -18.69 -17.39
C GLU A 79 -3.32 -18.08 -18.31
N ALA A 80 -3.36 -18.50 -19.58
CA ALA A 80 -4.36 -18.04 -20.55
C ALA A 80 -5.79 -18.39 -20.11
N SER A 81 -6.00 -19.58 -19.55
CA SER A 81 -7.32 -20.03 -19.07
C SER A 81 -7.78 -19.29 -17.84
N ILE A 82 -6.88 -19.04 -16.89
CA ILE A 82 -7.16 -18.24 -15.70
C ILE A 82 -7.56 -16.82 -16.12
N LEU A 83 -6.74 -16.15 -16.94
CA LEU A 83 -7.01 -14.80 -17.42
C LEU A 83 -8.30 -14.71 -18.22
N TRP A 84 -8.60 -15.73 -19.03
CA TRP A 84 -9.81 -15.78 -19.82
C TRP A 84 -11.06 -15.99 -18.97
N ASN A 85 -11.01 -16.83 -17.94
CA ASN A 85 -12.10 -16.96 -16.99
C ASN A 85 -12.41 -15.62 -16.32
N LEU A 86 -11.37 -14.93 -15.83
CA LEU A 86 -11.50 -13.61 -15.24
C LEU A 86 -12.08 -12.60 -16.24
N LYS A 87 -11.64 -12.63 -17.50
CA LYS A 87 -12.16 -11.75 -18.55
C LYS A 87 -13.65 -12.00 -18.84
N VAL A 88 -14.06 -13.26 -19.05
CA VAL A 88 -15.45 -13.62 -19.31
C VAL A 88 -16.35 -13.14 -18.16
N ARG A 89 -15.91 -13.37 -16.92
CA ARG A 89 -16.62 -12.92 -15.72
C ARG A 89 -16.70 -11.40 -15.64
N TYR A 90 -15.58 -10.72 -15.84
CA TYR A 90 -15.50 -9.26 -15.77
C TYR A 90 -16.35 -8.56 -16.83
N ASP A 91 -16.37 -9.08 -18.07
CA ASP A 91 -17.22 -8.57 -19.15
C ASP A 91 -18.72 -8.71 -18.83
N ARG A 92 -19.08 -9.68 -17.97
CA ARG A 92 -20.42 -9.87 -17.38
C ARG A 92 -20.62 -9.14 -16.05
N GLN A 93 -19.71 -8.26 -15.66
CA GLN A 93 -19.74 -7.49 -14.42
C GLN A 93 -19.59 -8.34 -13.14
N HIS A 94 -19.09 -9.58 -13.27
CA HIS A 94 -18.70 -10.42 -12.14
C HIS A 94 -17.23 -10.17 -11.79
N ILE A 95 -16.99 -9.32 -10.80
CA ILE A 95 -15.63 -8.91 -10.40
C ILE A 95 -14.94 -9.85 -9.41
N TYR A 96 -15.71 -10.72 -8.76
CA TYR A 96 -15.23 -11.64 -7.76
C TYR A 96 -15.14 -13.06 -8.32
N THR A 97 -14.06 -13.77 -8.08
CA THR A 97 -13.85 -15.16 -8.52
C THR A 97 -13.11 -15.93 -7.43
N ASN A 98 -13.56 -17.13 -7.08
CA ASN A 98 -12.90 -17.95 -6.06
C ASN A 98 -11.77 -18.79 -6.67
N ILE A 99 -10.78 -19.09 -5.83
CA ILE A 99 -9.83 -20.19 -5.99
C ILE A 99 -9.82 -20.91 -4.63
N GLY A 100 -10.79 -21.80 -4.43
CA GLY A 100 -11.04 -22.43 -3.13
C GLY A 100 -11.31 -21.37 -2.06
N SER A 101 -10.39 -21.20 -1.11
CA SER A 101 -10.50 -20.23 -0.02
C SER A 101 -10.00 -18.83 -0.37
N ILE A 102 -9.32 -18.65 -1.52
CA ILE A 102 -8.81 -17.37 -1.99
C ILE A 102 -9.90 -16.68 -2.83
N LEU A 103 -10.15 -15.40 -2.57
CA LEU A 103 -11.04 -14.56 -3.36
C LEU A 103 -10.23 -13.62 -4.24
N LEU A 104 -10.33 -13.76 -5.55
CA LEU A 104 -9.84 -12.76 -6.51
C LEU A 104 -10.88 -11.67 -6.70
N ALA A 105 -10.44 -10.42 -6.68
CA ALA A 105 -11.25 -9.24 -6.96
C ALA A 105 -10.59 -8.40 -8.06
N VAL A 106 -11.30 -8.15 -9.16
CA VAL A 106 -10.85 -7.31 -10.27
C VAL A 106 -11.53 -5.94 -10.16
N ASN A 107 -10.76 -4.87 -9.96
CA ASN A 107 -11.31 -3.53 -9.74
C ASN A 107 -12.19 -3.08 -10.93
N PRO A 108 -13.50 -2.80 -10.72
CA PRO A 108 -14.41 -2.38 -11.79
C PRO A 108 -14.22 -0.92 -12.25
N TYR A 109 -13.49 -0.10 -11.50
CA TYR A 109 -13.41 1.36 -11.69
C TYR A 109 -14.77 2.08 -11.74
N ARG A 110 -15.79 1.47 -11.12
CA ARG A 110 -17.14 2.02 -10.96
C ARG A 110 -17.86 1.33 -9.81
N LEU A 111 -18.91 1.96 -9.31
CA LEU A 111 -19.72 1.40 -8.23
C LEU A 111 -20.70 0.35 -8.77
N PHE A 112 -20.85 -0.73 -8.00
CA PHE A 112 -21.89 -1.74 -8.20
C PHE A 112 -22.80 -1.81 -6.98
N ASP A 113 -24.10 -1.96 -7.22
CA ASP A 113 -25.11 -2.12 -6.18
C ASP A 113 -25.20 -3.60 -5.75
N ILE A 114 -24.11 -4.11 -5.19
CA ILE A 114 -23.99 -5.51 -4.73
C ILE A 114 -23.61 -5.61 -3.24
N TYR A 115 -23.53 -4.46 -2.55
CA TYR A 115 -23.03 -4.36 -1.17
C TYR A 115 -24.11 -3.93 -0.15
N GLY A 116 -25.37 -3.85 -0.58
CA GLY A 116 -26.48 -3.44 0.28
C GLY A 116 -26.83 -4.45 1.39
N VAL A 117 -27.77 -4.06 2.25
CA VAL A 117 -28.25 -4.87 3.39
C VAL A 117 -28.78 -6.24 2.95
N ASP A 118 -29.40 -6.33 1.76
CA ASP A 118 -29.87 -7.60 1.22
C ASP A 118 -28.73 -8.55 0.88
N ALA A 119 -27.59 -8.03 0.43
CA ALA A 119 -26.38 -8.82 0.22
C ALA A 119 -25.82 -9.33 1.55
N VAL A 120 -25.78 -8.48 2.59
CA VAL A 120 -25.34 -8.91 3.94
C VAL A 120 -26.20 -10.10 4.42
N LYS A 121 -27.53 -9.97 4.39
CA LYS A 121 -28.46 -11.04 4.79
C LYS A 121 -28.29 -12.30 3.95
N ARG A 122 -28.03 -12.16 2.65
CA ARG A 122 -27.82 -13.29 1.75
C ARG A 122 -26.59 -14.12 2.13
N TYR A 123 -25.50 -13.47 2.53
CA TYR A 123 -24.23 -14.14 2.86
C TYR A 123 -24.06 -14.50 4.35
N GLU A 124 -24.87 -13.93 5.25
CA GLU A 124 -24.81 -14.25 6.69
C GLU A 124 -25.04 -15.76 6.93
N GLY A 125 -24.13 -16.39 7.67
CA GLY A 125 -24.27 -17.79 8.07
C GLY A 125 -24.05 -18.83 6.96
N GLN A 126 -23.74 -18.41 5.73
CA GLN A 126 -23.53 -19.33 4.61
C GLN A 126 -22.13 -19.94 4.60
N ILE A 127 -22.04 -21.18 4.14
CA ILE A 127 -20.75 -21.89 3.96
C ILE A 127 -20.05 -21.32 2.72
N LEU A 128 -18.74 -21.06 2.82
CA LEU A 128 -17.96 -20.57 1.68
C LEU A 128 -18.09 -21.52 0.48
N GLY A 129 -18.39 -20.98 -0.70
CA GLY A 129 -18.56 -21.75 -1.94
C GLY A 129 -20.00 -22.18 -2.26
N THR A 130 -20.97 -22.05 -1.34
CA THR A 130 -22.38 -22.37 -1.65
C THR A 130 -23.09 -21.28 -2.44
N LEU A 131 -22.64 -20.04 -2.28
CA LEU A 131 -23.14 -18.86 -2.98
C LEU A 131 -22.09 -18.32 -3.96
N PRO A 132 -22.50 -17.48 -4.93
CA PRO A 132 -21.55 -16.84 -5.84
C PRO A 132 -20.44 -16.09 -5.09
N PRO A 133 -19.21 -16.04 -5.65
CA PRO A 133 -18.07 -15.35 -5.06
C PRO A 133 -18.38 -13.91 -4.68
N HIS A 134 -18.07 -13.52 -3.43
CA HIS A 134 -18.31 -12.17 -2.94
C HIS A 134 -17.48 -11.90 -1.68
N ILE A 135 -17.07 -10.65 -1.47
CA ILE A 135 -16.27 -10.24 -0.30
C ILE A 135 -17.00 -10.50 1.03
N PHE A 136 -18.34 -10.38 1.04
CA PHE A 136 -19.14 -10.71 2.22
C PHE A 136 -19.15 -12.21 2.53
N ALA A 137 -18.92 -13.09 1.55
CA ALA A 137 -18.76 -14.53 1.82
C ALA A 137 -17.47 -14.77 2.63
N THR A 138 -16.38 -14.10 2.27
CA THR A 138 -15.11 -14.14 3.02
C THR A 138 -15.26 -13.58 4.43
N ALA A 139 -15.93 -12.43 4.58
CA ALA A 139 -16.18 -11.83 5.89
C ALA A 139 -17.09 -12.71 6.77
N SER A 140 -18.14 -13.31 6.18
CA SER A 140 -19.04 -14.26 6.84
C SER A 140 -18.29 -15.49 7.33
N ALA A 141 -17.42 -16.08 6.49
CA ALA A 141 -16.62 -17.24 6.85
C ALA A 141 -15.67 -16.96 8.02
N ALA A 142 -14.99 -15.81 8.02
CA ALA A 142 -14.14 -15.38 9.13
C ALA A 142 -14.95 -15.18 10.43
N TYR A 143 -16.08 -14.48 10.35
CA TYR A 143 -16.96 -14.24 11.50
C TYR A 143 -17.54 -15.53 12.10
N GLN A 144 -18.00 -16.46 11.25
CA GLN A 144 -18.50 -17.75 11.70
C GLN A 144 -17.43 -18.57 12.40
N LYS A 145 -16.21 -18.65 11.85
CA LYS A 145 -15.09 -19.38 12.48
C LYS A 145 -14.78 -18.83 13.87
N LEU A 146 -14.77 -17.51 14.03
CA LEU A 146 -14.55 -16.85 15.32
C LEU A 146 -15.66 -17.16 16.34
N ASN A 147 -16.91 -17.25 15.88
CA ASN A 147 -18.11 -17.38 16.71
C ASN A 147 -18.51 -18.81 17.07
N LYS A 148 -17.81 -19.84 16.56
CA LYS A 148 -18.10 -21.24 16.92
C LYS A 148 -17.93 -21.51 18.43
N GLY A 149 -17.23 -20.64 19.15
CA GLY A 149 -17.06 -20.71 20.61
C GLY A 149 -16.30 -21.96 21.06
N GLY A 150 -16.07 -22.08 22.38
CA GLY A 150 -15.41 -23.25 22.96
C GLY A 150 -13.87 -23.20 22.93
N PRO A 151 -13.19 -24.32 23.25
CA PRO A 151 -11.73 -24.39 23.35
C PRO A 151 -11.00 -24.15 22.02
N ASP A 152 -11.71 -24.26 20.89
CA ASP A 152 -11.18 -24.10 19.53
C ASP A 152 -11.41 -22.68 18.96
N GLN A 153 -11.71 -21.69 19.81
CA GLN A 153 -11.84 -20.29 19.37
C GLN A 153 -10.48 -19.74 18.92
N GLU A 154 -10.34 -19.48 17.63
CA GLU A 154 -9.11 -18.93 17.03
C GLU A 154 -9.33 -17.53 16.44
N ASN A 155 -8.34 -16.66 16.61
CA ASN A 155 -8.31 -15.37 15.93
C ASN A 155 -8.23 -15.57 14.41
N GLN A 156 -8.92 -14.72 13.67
CA GLN A 156 -8.93 -14.77 12.21
C GLN A 156 -8.15 -13.59 11.63
N VAL A 157 -7.61 -13.78 10.43
CA VAL A 157 -7.01 -12.69 9.65
C VAL A 157 -7.48 -12.76 8.20
N VAL A 158 -7.89 -11.62 7.65
CA VAL A 158 -8.14 -11.42 6.23
C VAL A 158 -6.99 -10.58 5.68
N ILE A 159 -6.22 -11.16 4.77
CA ILE A 159 -5.09 -10.51 4.12
C ILE A 159 -5.56 -10.02 2.75
N ILE A 160 -5.46 -8.71 2.50
CA ILE A 160 -5.84 -8.11 1.24
C ILE A 160 -4.56 -7.62 0.53
N SER A 161 -4.17 -8.31 -0.54
CA SER A 161 -2.98 -8.01 -1.32
C SER A 161 -3.34 -7.63 -2.76
N GLY A 162 -2.44 -6.89 -3.39
CA GLY A 162 -2.59 -6.42 -4.77
C GLY A 162 -1.82 -5.14 -5.03
N GLU A 163 -1.62 -4.80 -6.30
CA GLU A 163 -0.91 -3.59 -6.72
C GLU A 163 -1.62 -2.30 -6.27
N SER A 164 -0.94 -1.15 -6.36
CA SER A 164 -1.58 0.15 -6.10
C SER A 164 -2.79 0.34 -7.03
N GLY A 165 -3.92 0.80 -6.49
CA GLY A 165 -5.17 0.95 -7.25
C GLY A 165 -5.99 -0.32 -7.44
N SER A 166 -5.57 -1.48 -6.92
CA SER A 166 -6.30 -2.75 -7.11
C SER A 166 -7.62 -2.88 -6.32
N GLY A 167 -7.97 -1.93 -5.45
CA GLY A 167 -9.19 -1.96 -4.62
C GLY A 167 -9.03 -2.54 -3.22
N LYS A 168 -7.79 -2.62 -2.67
CA LYS A 168 -7.52 -3.14 -1.32
C LYS A 168 -8.30 -2.40 -0.23
N THR A 169 -8.16 -1.08 -0.19
CA THR A 169 -8.80 -0.22 0.82
C THR A 169 -10.32 -0.26 0.72
N GLU A 170 -10.89 -0.31 -0.49
CA GLU A 170 -12.33 -0.50 -0.67
C GLU A 170 -12.80 -1.88 -0.18
N SER A 171 -12.01 -2.93 -0.42
CA SER A 171 -12.30 -4.27 0.12
C SER A 171 -12.26 -4.29 1.66
N THR A 172 -11.32 -3.58 2.29
CA THR A 172 -11.29 -3.38 3.75
C THR A 172 -12.56 -2.72 4.26
N LYS A 173 -13.00 -1.62 3.63
CA LYS A 173 -14.24 -0.91 3.99
C LYS A 173 -15.45 -1.85 3.90
N LEU A 174 -15.56 -2.64 2.84
CA LEU A 174 -16.64 -3.59 2.64
C LEU A 174 -16.66 -4.70 3.71
N ILE A 175 -15.50 -5.24 4.10
CA ILE A 175 -15.41 -6.21 5.19
C ILE A 175 -15.88 -5.58 6.51
N LEU A 176 -15.42 -4.36 6.82
CA LEU A 176 -15.84 -3.65 8.04
C LEU A 176 -17.34 -3.35 8.04
N GLN A 177 -17.90 -2.94 6.91
CA GLN A 177 -19.35 -2.72 6.74
C GLN A 177 -20.13 -4.01 6.99
N TYR A 178 -19.67 -5.15 6.45
CA TYR A 178 -20.29 -6.45 6.72
C TYR A 178 -20.25 -6.78 8.22
N LEU A 179 -19.08 -6.69 8.86
CA LEU A 179 -18.91 -6.99 10.29
C LEU A 179 -19.77 -6.07 11.17
N ALA A 180 -19.87 -4.79 10.82
CA ALA A 180 -20.75 -3.84 11.49
C ALA A 180 -22.23 -4.21 11.31
N ALA A 181 -22.65 -4.64 10.12
CA ALA A 181 -24.04 -4.96 9.82
C ALA A 181 -24.52 -6.27 10.50
N VAL A 182 -23.65 -7.27 10.66
CA VAL A 182 -23.98 -8.51 11.39
C VAL A 182 -23.78 -8.41 12.90
N ASN A 183 -23.31 -7.26 13.38
CA ASN A 183 -23.08 -7.03 14.80
C ASN A 183 -24.41 -7.01 15.58
N ARG A 184 -24.57 -7.92 16.54
CA ARG A 184 -25.80 -8.08 17.34
C ARG A 184 -25.82 -7.19 18.59
N SER A 185 -25.22 -6.00 18.51
CA SER A 185 -25.19 -5.03 19.62
C SER A 185 -26.48 -4.22 19.70
N ALA A 186 -26.87 -3.80 20.91
CA ALA A 186 -27.95 -2.83 21.10
C ALA A 186 -27.52 -1.38 20.75
N SER A 187 -26.21 -1.10 20.70
CA SER A 187 -25.65 0.20 20.32
C SER A 187 -24.70 0.06 19.14
N ASN A 188 -24.89 0.92 18.14
CA ASN A 188 -24.08 0.98 16.93
C ASN A 188 -22.92 1.97 17.03
N LEU A 189 -22.77 2.68 18.15
CA LEU A 189 -21.76 3.73 18.28
C LEU A 189 -20.33 3.20 18.02
N VAL A 190 -19.99 2.04 18.58
CA VAL A 190 -18.65 1.47 18.39
C VAL A 190 -18.41 1.11 16.92
N THR A 191 -19.42 0.55 16.24
CA THR A 191 -19.32 0.21 14.82
C THR A 191 -19.24 1.45 13.93
N GLU A 192 -20.01 2.49 14.22
CA GLU A 192 -19.93 3.79 13.54
C GLU A 192 -18.54 4.39 13.72
N GLN A 193 -17.99 4.41 14.94
CA GLN A 193 -16.65 4.90 15.22
C GLN A 193 -15.55 4.11 14.48
N ILE A 194 -15.71 2.80 14.29
CA ILE A 194 -14.79 1.98 13.47
C ILE A 194 -14.83 2.41 12.01
N LEU A 195 -16.03 2.63 11.47
CA LEU A 195 -16.21 3.03 10.06
C LEU A 195 -15.69 4.45 9.82
N GLU A 196 -15.98 5.39 10.71
CA GLU A 196 -15.56 6.80 10.61
C GLU A 196 -14.06 7.02 10.88
N ALA A 197 -13.38 6.07 11.54
CA ALA A 197 -11.92 6.09 11.63
C ALA A 197 -11.23 6.01 10.26
N THR A 198 -11.88 5.40 9.26
CA THR A 198 -11.28 5.21 7.94
C THR A 198 -11.15 6.52 7.16
N PRO A 199 -12.22 7.31 6.94
CA PRO A 199 -12.10 8.64 6.31
C PRO A 199 -11.07 9.55 6.98
N LEU A 200 -11.05 9.59 8.31
CA LEU A 200 -10.07 10.38 9.06
C LEU A 200 -8.63 9.96 8.71
N LEU A 201 -8.32 8.67 8.77
CA LEU A 201 -6.97 8.21 8.51
C LEU A 201 -6.60 8.26 7.00
N GLU A 202 -7.58 8.22 6.10
CA GLU A 202 -7.35 8.43 4.67
C GLU A 202 -6.99 9.89 4.36
N ALA A 203 -7.68 10.88 4.95
CA ALA A 203 -7.33 12.28 4.76
C ALA A 203 -5.85 12.56 5.12
N PHE A 204 -5.37 12.00 6.24
CA PHE A 204 -4.01 12.22 6.73
C PHE A 204 -2.96 11.23 6.20
N GLY A 205 -3.38 10.10 5.64
CA GLY A 205 -2.48 9.01 5.29
C GLY A 205 -2.52 8.61 3.83
N ASN A 206 -3.43 9.16 3.04
CA ASN A 206 -3.51 8.92 1.61
C ASN A 206 -3.13 10.17 0.80
N ALA A 207 -2.65 9.92 -0.41
CA ALA A 207 -2.28 10.95 -1.36
C ALA A 207 -2.51 10.49 -2.81
N LYS A 208 -2.57 11.45 -3.72
CA LYS A 208 -2.57 11.18 -5.16
C LYS A 208 -1.16 10.80 -5.60
N THR A 209 -1.07 9.67 -6.30
CA THR A 209 0.11 9.19 -7.03
C THR A 209 -0.22 9.04 -8.52
N VAL A 210 0.79 8.78 -9.35
CA VAL A 210 0.58 8.56 -10.80
C VAL A 210 -0.41 7.41 -11.10
N LYS A 211 -0.46 6.38 -10.26
CA LYS A 211 -1.28 5.17 -10.49
C LYS A 211 -2.62 5.17 -9.76
N ASN A 212 -2.77 5.98 -8.72
CA ASN A 212 -3.93 5.96 -7.83
C ASN A 212 -4.11 7.31 -7.16
N ASP A 213 -5.29 7.89 -7.33
CA ASP A 213 -5.67 9.20 -6.78
C ASP A 213 -5.91 9.19 -5.27
N ASN A 214 -6.20 8.03 -4.67
CA ASN A 214 -6.37 7.83 -3.23
C ASN A 214 -5.43 6.73 -2.72
N SER A 215 -4.14 6.86 -3.00
CA SER A 215 -3.15 5.86 -2.61
C SER A 215 -2.86 5.94 -1.11
N SER A 216 -3.11 4.86 -0.37
CA SER A 216 -2.61 4.70 0.99
C SER A 216 -1.09 4.85 1.00
N ARG A 217 -0.58 5.82 1.76
CA ARG A 217 0.86 6.07 2.00
C ARG A 217 1.29 5.66 3.40
N PHE A 218 0.54 4.74 3.99
CA PHE A 218 0.88 3.95 5.18
C PHE A 218 0.16 2.59 5.13
N GLY A 219 0.70 1.59 5.82
CA GLY A 219 0.09 0.27 5.99
C GLY A 219 -0.85 0.25 7.19
N LYS A 220 -1.97 -0.45 7.07
CA LYS A 220 -3.03 -0.56 8.09
C LYS A 220 -3.20 -2.02 8.51
N TYR A 221 -2.99 -2.31 9.78
CA TYR A 221 -3.43 -3.56 10.40
C TYR A 221 -4.52 -3.26 11.41
N MET A 222 -5.77 -3.52 11.02
CA MET A 222 -6.93 -3.27 11.86
C MET A 222 -7.39 -4.56 12.52
N GLN A 223 -7.55 -4.54 13.84
CA GLN A 223 -8.09 -5.63 14.63
C GLN A 223 -9.47 -5.25 15.13
N VAL A 224 -10.51 -5.99 14.75
CA VAL A 224 -11.85 -5.84 15.32
C VAL A 224 -12.03 -6.90 16.40
N PHE A 225 -12.35 -6.47 17.62
CA PHE A 225 -12.48 -7.35 18.78
C PHE A 225 -13.93 -7.73 19.01
N PHE A 226 -14.15 -8.99 19.37
CA PHE A 226 -15.46 -9.58 19.58
C PHE A 226 -15.57 -10.19 20.97
N ASN A 227 -16.78 -10.14 21.52
CA ASN A 227 -17.21 -10.92 22.66
C ASN A 227 -18.56 -11.55 22.35
N ASP A 228 -18.64 -12.88 22.35
CA ASP A 228 -19.88 -13.63 22.05
C ASP A 228 -20.57 -13.17 20.76
N GLY A 229 -19.77 -12.89 19.71
CA GLY A 229 -20.24 -12.40 18.42
C GLY A 229 -20.55 -10.90 18.34
N VAL A 230 -20.42 -10.16 19.45
CA VAL A 230 -20.65 -8.70 19.48
C VAL A 230 -19.32 -7.95 19.41
N ILE A 231 -19.25 -6.91 18.57
CA ILE A 231 -18.09 -6.03 18.47
C ILE A 231 -17.94 -5.21 19.75
N THR A 232 -16.77 -5.32 20.41
CA THR A 232 -16.46 -4.59 21.65
C THR A 232 -15.48 -3.45 21.44
N GLY A 233 -14.85 -3.39 20.27
CA GLY A 233 -13.93 -2.32 19.88
C GLY A 233 -13.04 -2.74 18.73
N ALA A 234 -12.09 -1.87 18.39
CA ALA A 234 -11.08 -2.13 17.39
C ALA A 234 -9.76 -1.45 17.76
N ARG A 235 -8.69 -1.89 17.10
CA ARG A 235 -7.37 -1.28 17.18
C ARG A 235 -6.73 -1.25 15.80
N THR A 236 -6.26 -0.08 15.38
CA THR A 236 -5.44 0.11 14.19
C THR A 236 -3.98 0.19 14.59
N ILE A 237 -3.14 -0.57 13.91
CA ILE A 237 -1.68 -0.42 13.96
C ILE A 237 -1.24 0.08 12.59
N ASP A 238 -0.59 1.24 12.58
CA ASP A 238 -0.02 1.85 11.39
C ASP A 238 1.46 1.44 11.20
N TYR A 239 1.89 1.35 9.95
CA TYR A 239 3.27 1.05 9.58
C TYR A 239 3.70 1.91 8.40
N LEU A 240 4.96 2.33 8.40
CA LEU A 240 5.63 2.97 7.26
C LEU A 240 4.83 4.14 6.65
N LEU A 241 4.44 5.11 7.48
CA LEU A 241 4.00 6.41 6.94
C LEU A 241 5.13 7.00 6.09
N GLU A 242 4.85 7.32 4.82
CA GLU A 242 5.81 7.93 3.91
C GLU A 242 6.07 9.39 4.30
N LYS A 243 6.99 9.61 5.25
CA LYS A 243 7.32 10.94 5.77
C LYS A 243 7.91 11.86 4.69
N SER A 244 8.68 11.30 3.74
CA SER A 244 9.28 12.07 2.64
C SER A 244 8.25 12.84 1.82
N ARG A 245 7.03 12.29 1.65
CA ARG A 245 5.94 12.94 0.91
C ARG A 245 5.55 14.32 1.45
N ILE A 246 5.77 14.55 2.74
CA ILE A 246 5.44 15.83 3.40
C ILE A 246 6.23 16.97 2.75
N VAL A 247 7.49 16.71 2.37
CA VAL A 247 8.44 17.74 1.93
C VAL A 247 8.78 17.63 0.44
N THR A 248 8.50 16.50 -0.20
CA THR A 248 8.82 16.24 -1.61
C THR A 248 7.73 15.42 -2.29
N GLN A 249 7.36 15.78 -3.52
CA GLN A 249 6.44 15.02 -4.36
C GLN A 249 7.00 14.88 -5.78
N ALA A 250 6.81 13.72 -6.39
CA ALA A 250 7.14 13.54 -7.80
C ALA A 250 6.16 14.30 -8.71
N GLN A 251 6.54 14.50 -9.97
CA GLN A 251 5.69 15.12 -10.97
C GLN A 251 4.32 14.41 -11.05
N ASP A 252 3.25 15.21 -11.12
CA ASP A 252 1.84 14.82 -11.16
C ASP A 252 1.27 14.17 -9.89
N GLU A 253 2.07 14.07 -8.83
CA GLU A 253 1.62 13.63 -7.51
C GLU A 253 1.20 14.79 -6.60
N ARG A 254 0.43 14.49 -5.54
CA ARG A 254 0.09 15.44 -4.46
C ARG A 254 0.74 15.05 -3.14
N ASN A 255 0.76 16.00 -2.22
CA ASN A 255 0.95 15.74 -0.79
C ASN A 255 -0.29 15.03 -0.21
N TYR A 256 -0.32 14.79 1.10
CA TYR A 256 -1.47 14.19 1.79
C TYR A 256 -2.75 15.03 1.60
N HIS A 257 -3.90 14.35 1.45
CA HIS A 257 -5.17 14.98 1.11
C HIS A 257 -5.58 16.07 2.10
N VAL A 258 -5.32 15.88 3.39
CA VAL A 258 -5.72 16.80 4.47
C VAL A 258 -5.24 18.23 4.24
N PHE A 259 -4.08 18.45 3.60
CA PHE A 259 -3.63 19.81 3.30
C PHE A 259 -4.53 20.50 2.30
N TYR A 260 -4.93 19.80 1.23
CA TYR A 260 -5.80 20.33 0.19
C TYR A 260 -7.23 20.48 0.70
N GLU A 261 -7.73 19.48 1.45
CA GLU A 261 -9.02 19.52 2.12
C GLU A 261 -9.14 20.70 3.09
N LEU A 262 -8.11 20.94 3.93
CA LEU A 262 -8.07 22.09 4.84
C LEU A 262 -8.13 23.43 4.10
N LEU A 263 -7.30 23.59 3.06
CA LEU A 263 -7.23 24.83 2.29
C LEU A 263 -8.48 25.09 1.44
N ALA A 264 -9.13 24.05 0.95
CA ALA A 264 -10.36 24.16 0.16
C ALA A 264 -11.60 24.35 1.06
N GLY A 265 -11.62 23.70 2.22
CA GLY A 265 -12.81 23.59 3.06
C GLY A 265 -12.99 24.69 4.10
N LEU A 266 -11.90 25.33 4.57
CA LEU A 266 -12.00 26.47 5.49
C LEU A 266 -12.54 27.73 4.79
N SER A 267 -13.34 28.52 5.51
CA SER A 267 -13.70 29.87 5.08
C SER A 267 -12.50 30.82 5.11
N GLU A 268 -12.58 31.94 4.38
CA GLU A 268 -11.49 32.93 4.36
C GLU A 268 -11.19 33.49 5.77
N GLN A 269 -12.22 33.70 6.60
CA GLN A 269 -12.04 34.14 7.99
C GLN A 269 -11.32 33.09 8.85
N GLU A 270 -11.58 31.81 8.62
CA GLU A 270 -10.86 30.73 9.31
C GLU A 270 -9.43 30.57 8.79
N LYS A 271 -9.19 30.79 7.48
CA LYS A 271 -7.84 30.80 6.93
C LYS A 271 -6.98 31.90 7.54
N GLU A 272 -7.53 33.10 7.72
CA GLU A 272 -6.84 34.23 8.36
C GLU A 272 -6.35 33.88 9.77
N LYS A 273 -7.14 33.13 10.56
CA LYS A 273 -6.75 32.65 11.89
C LYS A 273 -5.47 31.81 11.87
N TYR A 274 -5.25 31.07 10.79
CA TYR A 274 -4.10 30.17 10.65
C TYR A 274 -3.01 30.71 9.71
N GLY A 275 -3.17 31.91 9.15
CA GLY A 275 -2.22 32.46 8.17
C GLY A 275 -2.27 31.76 6.80
N LEU A 276 -3.37 31.08 6.49
CA LEU A 276 -3.46 30.19 5.33
C LEU A 276 -3.75 30.94 4.01
N GLN A 277 -3.12 30.48 2.93
CA GLN A 277 -3.32 30.94 1.56
C GLN A 277 -3.77 29.80 0.64
N THR A 278 -3.83 30.01 -0.67
CA THR A 278 -4.12 28.96 -1.65
C THR A 278 -2.97 27.95 -1.77
N ALA A 279 -3.26 26.72 -2.18
CA ALA A 279 -2.29 25.61 -2.19
C ALA A 279 -1.03 25.90 -3.04
N ASP A 280 -1.16 26.66 -4.14
CA ASP A 280 -0.04 27.04 -5.01
C ASP A 280 1.02 27.92 -4.31
N LYS A 281 0.66 28.55 -3.18
CA LYS A 281 1.55 29.41 -2.40
C LYS A 281 2.44 28.67 -1.42
N TYR A 282 2.25 27.36 -1.25
CA TYR A 282 3.04 26.55 -0.34
C TYR A 282 4.01 25.65 -1.10
N PHE A 283 5.30 25.80 -0.81
CA PHE A 283 6.35 24.98 -1.41
C PHE A 283 6.10 23.48 -1.25
N TYR A 284 5.60 23.04 -0.10
CA TYR A 284 5.27 21.62 0.12
C TYR A 284 4.04 21.11 -0.63
N LEU A 285 3.29 21.96 -1.33
CA LEU A 285 2.10 21.57 -2.08
C LEU A 285 2.23 21.80 -3.60
N ASN A 286 3.24 22.54 -4.06
CA ASN A 286 3.38 22.94 -5.47
C ASN A 286 4.53 22.24 -6.22
N GLN A 287 5.32 21.38 -5.57
CA GLN A 287 6.44 20.68 -6.20
C GLN A 287 6.00 19.63 -7.23
N GLY A 288 4.88 18.93 -6.97
CA GLY A 288 4.34 17.93 -7.90
C GLY A 288 3.70 18.52 -9.16
N GLY A 289 3.64 19.85 -9.30
CA GLY A 289 3.11 20.53 -10.49
C GLY A 289 1.59 20.47 -10.66
N ASN A 290 0.86 19.83 -9.73
CA ASN A 290 -0.60 19.78 -9.75
C ASN A 290 -1.20 19.81 -8.34
N VAL A 291 -1.99 20.84 -8.05
CA VAL A 291 -2.70 20.98 -6.77
C VAL A 291 -4.12 20.37 -6.79
N GLU A 292 -4.65 20.12 -7.98
CA GLU A 292 -6.00 19.60 -8.19
C GLU A 292 -6.01 18.08 -8.43
N CYS A 293 -7.14 17.44 -8.12
CA CYS A 293 -7.37 16.02 -8.37
C CYS A 293 -8.79 15.83 -8.89
N GLY A 294 -8.94 15.60 -10.20
CA GLY A 294 -10.26 15.58 -10.85
C GLY A 294 -11.23 14.50 -10.36
N SER A 295 -10.74 13.49 -9.64
CA SER A 295 -11.56 12.43 -9.03
C SER A 295 -12.00 12.73 -7.60
N LYS A 296 -11.54 13.83 -6.99
CA LYS A 296 -11.84 14.22 -5.61
C LYS A 296 -12.46 15.62 -5.56
N ASN A 297 -13.31 15.83 -4.55
CA ASN A 297 -13.84 17.13 -4.21
C ASN A 297 -13.35 17.50 -2.82
N ASP A 298 -12.21 18.19 -2.75
CA ASP A 298 -11.52 18.47 -1.48
C ASP A 298 -12.42 19.26 -0.48
N VAL A 299 -13.43 20.00 -0.96
CA VAL A 299 -14.42 20.67 -0.09
C VAL A 299 -15.40 19.68 0.56
N GLU A 300 -15.91 18.73 -0.21
CA GLU A 300 -16.81 17.68 0.31
C GLU A 300 -16.06 16.67 1.18
N ASP A 301 -14.82 16.36 0.80
CA ASP A 301 -13.92 15.51 1.58
C ASP A 301 -13.60 16.16 2.92
N PHE A 302 -13.35 17.48 2.98
CA PHE A 302 -13.17 18.21 4.24
C PHE A 302 -14.42 18.18 5.14
N ARG A 303 -15.63 18.31 4.57
CA ARG A 303 -16.88 18.18 5.35
C ARG A 303 -17.02 16.78 5.94
N SER A 304 -16.68 15.77 5.15
CA SER A 304 -16.69 14.37 5.59
C SER A 304 -15.65 14.14 6.69
N LEU A 305 -14.47 14.74 6.56
CA LEU A 305 -13.43 14.72 7.58
C LEU A 305 -13.92 15.33 8.92
N LEU A 306 -14.57 16.50 8.87
CA LEU A 306 -15.13 17.14 10.06
C LEU A 306 -16.23 16.27 10.71
N ALA A 307 -17.11 15.66 9.91
CA ALA A 307 -18.13 14.75 10.41
C ALA A 307 -17.51 13.51 11.09
N ALA A 308 -16.47 12.92 10.49
CA ALA A 308 -15.74 11.80 11.07
C ALA A 308 -15.08 12.19 12.41
N MET A 309 -14.43 13.37 12.49
CA MET A 309 -13.86 13.89 13.73
C MET A 309 -14.92 14.03 14.85
N GLN A 310 -16.13 14.50 14.51
CA GLN A 310 -17.23 14.62 15.46
C GLN A 310 -17.71 13.26 15.98
N VAL A 311 -17.90 12.25 15.11
CA VAL A 311 -18.32 10.89 15.52
C VAL A 311 -17.26 10.21 16.39
N LEU A 312 -15.99 10.47 16.09
CA LEU A 312 -14.86 10.03 16.90
C LEU A 312 -14.72 10.84 18.20
N GLY A 313 -15.50 11.91 18.39
CA GLY A 313 -15.50 12.69 19.63
C GLY A 313 -14.22 13.49 19.85
N LEU A 314 -13.58 13.94 18.76
CA LEU A 314 -12.53 14.94 18.84
C LEU A 314 -13.16 16.28 19.26
N SER A 315 -12.58 16.92 20.27
CA SER A 315 -13.09 18.21 20.74
C SER A 315 -12.73 19.34 19.77
N SER A 316 -13.42 20.47 19.88
CA SER A 316 -13.09 21.69 19.13
C SER A 316 -11.64 22.14 19.34
N GLU A 317 -11.11 21.96 20.56
CA GLU A 317 -9.73 22.28 20.90
C GLU A 317 -8.75 21.30 20.26
N GLU A 318 -9.06 20.01 20.23
CA GLU A 318 -8.27 19.00 19.53
C GLU A 318 -8.23 19.30 18.02
N THR A 319 -9.38 19.57 17.39
CA THR A 319 -9.47 19.96 15.98
C THR A 319 -8.67 21.24 15.68
N ASP A 320 -8.75 22.26 16.56
CA ASP A 320 -7.95 23.48 16.41
C ASP A 320 -6.45 23.19 16.44
N VAL A 321 -5.98 22.36 17.37
CA VAL A 321 -4.56 21.98 17.47
C VAL A 321 -4.10 21.24 16.22
N ILE A 322 -4.91 20.32 15.69
CA ILE A 322 -4.63 19.60 14.45
C ILE A 322 -4.42 20.60 13.30
N PHE A 323 -5.33 21.56 13.13
CA PHE A 323 -5.24 22.57 12.05
C PHE A 323 -4.03 23.49 12.22
N ARG A 324 -3.68 23.86 13.46
CA ARG A 324 -2.48 24.66 13.75
C ARG A 324 -1.20 23.94 13.38
N ILE A 325 -1.12 22.63 13.66
CA ILE A 325 0.06 21.82 13.27
C ILE A 325 0.15 21.72 11.74
N LEU A 326 -0.95 21.45 11.05
CA LEU A 326 -0.99 21.39 9.59
C LEU A 326 -0.55 22.72 8.96
N ALA A 327 -1.09 23.84 9.44
CA ALA A 327 -0.71 25.17 8.98
C ALA A 327 0.77 25.47 9.27
N ALA A 328 1.29 25.10 10.45
CA ALA A 328 2.69 25.28 10.79
C ALA A 328 3.62 24.49 9.85
N VAL A 329 3.26 23.27 9.45
CA VAL A 329 4.00 22.50 8.45
C VAL A 329 4.05 23.23 7.11
N LEU A 330 2.94 23.80 6.66
CA LEU A 330 2.89 24.58 5.41
C LEU A 330 3.76 25.85 5.47
N HIS A 331 3.68 26.61 6.57
CA HIS A 331 4.52 27.79 6.79
C HIS A 331 6.02 27.43 6.84
N LEU A 332 6.39 26.34 7.53
CA LEU A 332 7.77 25.88 7.57
C LEU A 332 8.31 25.61 6.16
N GLY A 333 7.53 25.01 5.27
CA GLY A 333 7.94 24.75 3.88
C GLY A 333 8.30 26.00 3.08
N ASN A 334 7.72 27.15 3.44
CA ASN A 334 8.00 28.44 2.81
C ASN A 334 9.20 29.18 3.41
N VAL A 335 9.83 28.65 4.46
CA VAL A 335 11.09 29.20 4.98
C VAL A 335 12.20 28.95 3.95
N TYR A 336 12.84 30.03 3.51
CA TYR A 336 13.99 30.02 2.62
C TYR A 336 15.20 30.71 3.26
N PHE A 337 16.40 30.31 2.81
CA PHE A 337 17.66 30.70 3.42
C PHE A 337 18.56 31.44 2.43
N HIS A 338 19.37 32.37 2.95
CA HIS A 338 20.48 32.99 2.24
C HIS A 338 21.80 32.57 2.88
N ARG A 339 22.82 32.37 2.02
CA ARG A 339 24.18 32.07 2.50
C ARG A 339 24.76 33.31 3.17
N LYS A 340 25.28 33.11 4.38
CA LYS A 340 25.93 34.14 5.17
C LYS A 340 27.40 33.77 5.39
N PRO A 341 28.36 34.52 4.83
CA PRO A 341 29.77 34.29 5.14
C PRO A 341 30.05 34.65 6.59
N LEU A 342 30.67 33.73 7.34
CA LEU A 342 31.08 33.95 8.73
C LEU A 342 32.59 34.14 8.82
N LYS A 343 33.06 34.55 10.01
CA LYS A 343 34.49 34.68 10.30
C LYS A 343 35.20 33.33 10.13
N HIS A 344 36.49 33.37 9.78
CA HIS A 344 37.34 32.19 9.60
C HIS A 344 36.93 31.24 8.46
N GLY A 345 36.23 31.75 7.44
CA GLY A 345 35.88 30.97 6.24
C GLY A 345 34.80 29.91 6.48
N THR A 346 34.08 29.99 7.61
CA THR A 346 32.92 29.14 7.87
C THR A 346 31.70 29.69 7.13
N GLU A 347 30.88 28.81 6.56
CA GLU A 347 29.60 29.21 5.98
C GLU A 347 28.48 29.07 7.02
N GLY A 348 27.58 30.04 7.03
CA GLY A 348 26.35 30.01 7.80
C GLY A 348 25.14 30.32 6.92
N VAL A 349 23.97 30.34 7.52
CA VAL A 349 22.72 30.75 6.88
C VAL A 349 22.05 31.87 7.66
N GLU A 350 21.26 32.67 6.96
CA GLU A 350 20.21 33.52 7.53
C GLU A 350 18.89 33.23 6.84
N VAL A 351 17.79 33.35 7.59
CA VAL A 351 16.45 33.20 7.01
C VAL A 351 16.11 34.45 6.22
N GLY A 352 15.59 34.28 5.00
CA GLY A 352 15.30 35.43 4.12
C GLY A 352 14.06 36.22 4.52
N SER A 353 13.12 35.62 5.25
CA SER A 353 11.97 36.31 5.86
C SER A 353 11.56 35.64 7.17
N GLU A 354 11.40 36.43 8.23
CA GLU A 354 10.92 35.92 9.52
C GLU A 354 9.39 35.69 9.56
N ALA A 355 8.64 36.07 8.52
CA ALA A 355 7.18 36.00 8.52
C ALA A 355 6.67 34.56 8.77
N GLU A 356 7.20 33.59 8.02
CA GLU A 356 6.85 32.18 8.14
C GLU A 356 7.27 31.59 9.50
N VAL A 357 8.43 32.00 10.01
CA VAL A 357 8.92 31.58 11.33
C VAL A 357 8.01 32.10 12.44
N ARG A 358 7.51 33.34 12.32
CA ARG A 358 6.56 33.93 13.28
C ARG A 358 5.20 33.25 13.22
N TRP A 359 4.72 32.88 12.03
CA TRP A 359 3.50 32.06 11.90
C TRP A 359 3.66 30.70 12.56
N ALA A 360 4.73 29.96 12.23
CA ALA A 360 5.02 28.67 12.86
C ALA A 360 5.14 28.80 14.39
N SER A 361 5.82 29.84 14.89
CA SER A 361 5.92 30.16 16.32
C SER A 361 4.56 30.38 16.98
N HIS A 362 3.70 31.19 16.38
CA HIS A 362 2.36 31.47 16.88
C HIS A 362 1.47 30.22 16.92
N LEU A 363 1.51 29.42 15.85
CA LEU A 363 0.71 28.20 15.71
C LEU A 363 1.19 27.07 16.64
N LEU A 364 2.50 26.94 16.85
CA LEU A 364 3.08 25.93 17.73
C LEU A 364 3.16 26.37 19.21
N GLN A 365 2.88 27.65 19.51
CA GLN A 365 3.05 28.27 20.84
C GLN A 365 4.49 28.14 21.36
N THR A 366 5.47 28.25 20.47
CA THR A 366 6.89 28.18 20.81
C THR A 366 7.57 29.50 20.50
N PRO A 367 8.67 29.86 21.20
CA PRO A 367 9.38 31.10 20.90
C PRO A 367 9.98 31.09 19.49
N ALA A 368 9.77 32.17 18.73
CA ALA A 368 10.30 32.33 17.37
C ALA A 368 11.83 32.21 17.32
N GLU A 369 12.53 32.72 18.33
CA GLU A 369 13.99 32.59 18.46
C GLU A 369 14.42 31.12 18.55
N GLY A 370 13.64 30.28 19.22
CA GLY A 370 13.91 28.84 19.31
C GLY A 370 13.84 28.16 17.95
N ILE A 371 12.76 28.41 17.20
CA ILE A 371 12.60 27.89 15.83
C ILE A 371 13.73 28.40 14.93
N LEU A 372 13.99 29.71 14.94
CA LEU A 372 15.05 30.31 14.12
C LEU A 372 16.42 29.68 14.41
N ARG A 373 16.72 29.47 15.68
CA ARG A 373 17.99 28.84 16.11
C ARG A 373 18.09 27.40 15.65
N SER A 374 17.00 26.61 15.75
CA SER A 374 16.96 25.23 15.24
C SER A 374 17.14 25.15 13.72
N LEU A 375 16.70 26.17 12.97
CA LEU A 375 16.84 26.22 11.51
C LEU A 375 18.21 26.74 11.04
N THR A 376 19.00 27.38 11.91
CA THR A 376 20.24 28.07 11.51
C THR A 376 21.48 27.57 12.24
N THR A 377 21.32 26.82 13.33
CA THR A 377 22.43 26.30 14.15
C THR A 377 22.17 24.88 14.61
N LYS A 378 23.21 24.05 14.66
CA LYS A 378 23.19 22.76 15.36
C LYS A 378 23.80 22.89 16.75
N SER A 379 23.29 22.09 17.67
CA SER A 379 23.80 21.97 19.03
C SER A 379 24.49 20.62 19.20
N THR A 380 25.81 20.60 19.38
CA THR A 380 26.57 19.37 19.66
C THR A 380 27.00 19.36 21.12
N GLU A 381 26.72 18.29 21.84
CA GLU A 381 27.25 18.08 23.19
C GLU A 381 28.55 17.27 23.11
N ALA A 382 29.65 17.84 23.60
CA ALA A 382 30.95 17.19 23.63
C ALA A 382 31.59 17.40 25.01
N ARG A 383 31.86 16.30 25.72
CA ARG A 383 32.54 16.30 27.03
C ARG A 383 31.85 17.20 28.09
N GLY A 384 30.51 17.29 28.05
CA GLY A 384 29.72 18.10 28.97
C GLY A 384 29.57 19.58 28.58
N GLU A 385 30.17 20.01 27.46
CA GLU A 385 29.98 21.34 26.89
C GLU A 385 29.03 21.30 25.69
N ARG A 386 28.11 22.27 25.63
CA ARG A 386 27.16 22.43 24.52
C ARG A 386 27.70 23.44 23.52
N LEU A 387 28.20 22.97 22.39
CA LEU A 387 28.73 23.79 21.30
C LEU A 387 27.63 24.10 20.29
N LEU A 388 27.47 25.37 19.93
CA LEU A 388 26.59 25.80 18.85
C LEU A 388 27.41 26.05 17.59
N THR A 389 27.07 25.34 16.53
CA THR A 389 27.73 25.50 15.23
C THR A 389 26.70 25.97 14.20
N PRO A 390 27.00 27.01 13.42
CA PRO A 390 26.16 27.43 12.30
C PRO A 390 25.94 26.31 11.29
N LEU A 391 24.75 26.26 10.70
CA LEU A 391 24.41 25.35 9.61
C LEU A 391 24.81 25.97 8.26
N ASN A 392 25.20 25.13 7.31
CA ASN A 392 25.25 25.52 5.89
C ASN A 392 23.84 25.44 5.27
N ILE A 393 23.71 25.80 3.99
CA ILE A 393 22.41 25.88 3.32
C ILE A 393 21.69 24.53 3.24
N ASP A 394 22.40 23.47 2.90
CA ASP A 394 21.81 22.13 2.74
C ASP A 394 21.34 21.61 4.11
N GLN A 395 22.15 21.78 5.15
CA GLN A 395 21.80 21.41 6.52
C GLN A 395 20.60 22.19 7.07
N ALA A 396 20.44 23.46 6.67
CA ALA A 396 19.31 24.27 7.09
C ALA A 396 18.00 23.82 6.41
N LEU A 397 18.07 23.46 5.12
CA LEU A 397 16.95 22.84 4.40
C LEU A 397 16.58 21.48 5.03
N ASP A 398 17.57 20.64 5.32
CA ASP A 398 17.36 19.36 6.00
C ASP A 398 16.72 19.55 7.38
N ALA A 399 17.16 20.54 8.15
CA ALA A 399 16.60 20.84 9.47
C ALA A 399 15.13 21.28 9.39
N ARG A 400 14.81 22.17 8.44
CA ARG A 400 13.43 22.60 8.15
C ARG A 400 12.55 21.39 7.80
N ASP A 401 13.01 20.57 6.88
CA ASP A 401 12.27 19.41 6.39
C ASP A 401 12.14 18.32 7.47
N ALA A 402 13.16 18.13 8.31
CA ALA A 402 13.11 17.23 9.46
C ALA A 402 12.05 17.67 10.49
N ILE A 403 11.97 18.97 10.81
CA ILE A 403 10.96 19.51 11.72
C ILE A 403 9.56 19.31 11.14
N ALA A 404 9.35 19.63 9.85
CA ALA A 404 8.07 19.44 9.18
C ALA A 404 7.62 17.96 9.20
N LYS A 405 8.54 17.04 8.84
CA LYS A 405 8.31 15.59 8.90
C LYS A 405 7.94 15.12 10.30
N ALA A 406 8.63 15.61 11.33
CA ALA A 406 8.40 15.22 12.71
C ALA A 406 7.06 15.73 13.24
N LEU A 407 6.68 16.98 12.95
CA LEU A 407 5.39 17.53 13.33
C LEU A 407 4.24 16.70 12.75
N TYR A 408 4.28 16.45 11.44
CA TYR A 408 3.21 15.71 10.78
C TYR A 408 3.16 14.23 11.20
N SER A 409 4.31 13.54 11.26
CA SER A 409 4.33 12.13 11.66
C SER A 409 3.92 11.94 13.12
N THR A 410 4.29 12.86 14.02
CA THR A 410 3.82 12.85 15.41
C THR A 410 2.31 13.10 15.48
N LEU A 411 1.78 14.05 14.70
CA LEU A 411 0.35 14.29 14.58
C LEU A 411 -0.39 13.04 14.08
N PHE A 412 0.11 12.40 13.04
CA PHE A 412 -0.47 11.17 12.50
C PHE A 412 -0.49 10.03 13.53
N SER A 413 0.65 9.77 14.19
CA SER A 413 0.73 8.77 15.25
C SER A 413 -0.20 9.11 16.42
N TRP A 414 -0.32 10.39 16.77
CA TRP A 414 -1.27 10.84 17.80
C TRP A 414 -2.72 10.59 17.38
N LEU A 415 -3.09 10.87 16.12
CA LEU A 415 -4.43 10.59 15.60
C LEU A 415 -4.76 9.09 15.69
N VAL A 416 -3.84 8.22 15.28
CA VAL A 416 -4.02 6.76 15.40
C VAL A 416 -4.18 6.34 16.86
N GLN A 417 -3.36 6.88 17.77
CA GLN A 417 -3.49 6.60 19.21
C GLN A 417 -4.81 7.12 19.78
N ARG A 418 -5.25 8.31 19.37
CA ARG A 418 -6.50 8.93 19.81
C ARG A 418 -7.70 8.10 19.35
N VAL A 419 -7.76 7.74 18.06
CA VAL A 419 -8.76 6.82 17.50
C VAL A 419 -8.77 5.50 18.28
N ASN A 420 -7.60 4.90 18.50
CA ASN A 420 -7.51 3.66 19.28
C ASN A 420 -8.08 3.83 20.69
N ALA A 421 -7.78 4.93 21.38
CA ALA A 421 -8.31 5.20 22.72
C ALA A 421 -9.83 5.39 22.74
N ILE A 422 -10.41 5.90 21.66
CA ILE A 422 -11.87 6.08 21.51
C ILE A 422 -12.56 4.75 21.21
N VAL A 423 -12.02 3.97 20.28
CA VAL A 423 -12.67 2.79 19.72
C VAL A 423 -12.43 1.54 20.59
N TYR A 424 -11.33 1.49 21.33
CA TYR A 424 -10.96 0.35 22.16
C TYR A 424 -11.57 0.44 23.57
N LYS A 425 -12.64 -0.32 23.83
CA LYS A 425 -13.39 -0.28 25.11
C LYS A 425 -13.44 -1.60 25.90
N GLY A 426 -12.85 -2.69 25.40
CA GLY A 426 -13.05 -4.03 25.97
C GLY A 426 -11.78 -4.89 26.18
N PRO A 427 -11.90 -6.02 26.90
CA PRO A 427 -10.83 -7.01 27.05
C PRO A 427 -10.55 -7.73 25.72
N ARG A 428 -9.27 -8.02 25.43
CA ARG A 428 -8.86 -8.75 24.21
C ARG A 428 -9.20 -10.23 24.35
N ARG A 429 -10.31 -10.66 23.75
CA ARG A 429 -10.69 -12.08 23.66
C ARG A 429 -10.37 -12.64 22.29
N ALA A 430 -11.29 -12.42 21.36
CA ALA A 430 -11.27 -12.91 20.00
C ALA A 430 -11.22 -11.74 19.02
N CYS A 431 -10.45 -11.85 17.94
CA CYS A 431 -10.40 -10.80 16.92
C CYS A 431 -10.43 -11.34 15.48
N ILE A 432 -10.97 -10.49 14.60
CA ILE A 432 -10.75 -10.57 13.16
C ILE A 432 -9.82 -9.42 12.81
N ALA A 433 -8.64 -9.77 12.32
CA ALA A 433 -7.69 -8.81 11.81
C ALA A 433 -7.86 -8.62 10.30
N ILE A 434 -7.67 -7.41 9.81
CA ILE A 434 -7.69 -7.06 8.40
C ILE A 434 -6.36 -6.37 8.11
N LEU A 435 -5.58 -6.95 7.20
CA LEU A 435 -4.32 -6.40 6.74
C LEU A 435 -4.52 -5.74 5.38
N ASP A 436 -4.44 -4.41 5.37
CA ASP A 436 -4.39 -3.56 4.18
C ASP A 436 -3.00 -2.93 4.10
N ILE A 437 -2.12 -3.56 3.33
CA ILE A 437 -0.74 -3.11 3.14
C ILE A 437 -0.54 -2.67 1.70
N PHE A 438 0.46 -1.80 1.49
CA PHE A 438 0.98 -1.48 0.17
C PHE A 438 1.23 -2.72 -0.68
N GLY A 439 0.89 -2.60 -1.97
CA GLY A 439 1.33 -3.58 -2.96
C GLY A 439 2.84 -3.50 -3.17
N PHE A 440 3.38 -4.49 -3.86
CA PHE A 440 4.75 -4.44 -4.35
C PHE A 440 4.96 -3.19 -5.24
N GLU A 441 6.05 -2.46 -5.05
CA GLU A 441 6.36 -1.23 -5.80
C GLU A 441 7.61 -1.43 -6.68
N SER A 442 7.45 -1.15 -7.97
CA SER A 442 8.54 -0.99 -8.92
C SER A 442 8.28 0.28 -9.72
N LEU A 443 8.95 1.35 -9.31
CA LEU A 443 8.86 2.69 -9.87
C LEU A 443 10.08 2.97 -10.74
N GLN A 444 10.05 4.10 -11.46
CA GLN A 444 11.21 4.57 -12.23
C GLN A 444 12.41 4.85 -11.32
N GLU A 445 12.16 5.41 -10.14
CA GLU A 445 13.16 5.60 -9.09
C GLU A 445 12.65 4.95 -7.81
N ASN A 446 13.40 3.98 -7.28
CA ASN A 446 13.07 3.31 -6.02
C ASN A 446 14.13 3.67 -4.99
N SER A 447 13.71 4.03 -3.79
CA SER A 447 14.62 4.37 -2.69
C SER A 447 14.37 3.45 -1.48
N PHE A 448 14.80 3.89 -0.30
CA PHE A 448 14.74 3.11 0.93
C PHE A 448 13.30 2.71 1.30
N GLU A 449 12.34 3.60 1.06
CA GLU A 449 10.93 3.37 1.31
C GLU A 449 10.40 2.19 0.48
N GLN A 450 10.71 2.14 -0.81
CA GLN A 450 10.37 1.01 -1.69
C GLN A 450 11.05 -0.29 -1.24
N LEU A 451 12.31 -0.23 -0.77
CA LEU A 451 13.00 -1.41 -0.23
C LEU A 451 12.25 -1.98 0.98
N CYS A 452 11.80 -1.13 1.90
CA CYS A 452 10.99 -1.53 3.06
C CYS A 452 9.63 -2.11 2.65
N ILE A 453 8.93 -1.47 1.69
CA ILE A 453 7.65 -1.95 1.16
C ILE A 453 7.81 -3.33 0.51
N ASN A 454 8.84 -3.50 -0.33
CA ASN A 454 9.08 -4.74 -1.05
C ASN A 454 9.57 -5.85 -0.12
N TYR A 455 10.34 -5.53 0.92
CA TYR A 455 10.69 -6.48 1.98
C TYR A 455 9.46 -6.98 2.76
N ALA A 456 8.52 -6.08 3.08
CA ALA A 456 7.26 -6.46 3.71
C ALA A 456 6.43 -7.38 2.78
N ASN A 457 6.37 -7.06 1.49
CA ASN A 457 5.70 -7.89 0.48
C ASN A 457 6.36 -9.26 0.29
N GLU A 458 7.68 -9.35 0.29
CA GLU A 458 8.41 -10.65 0.29
C GLU A 458 8.05 -11.48 1.53
N THR A 459 8.05 -10.86 2.71
CA THR A 459 7.67 -11.54 3.95
C THR A 459 6.23 -12.05 3.91
N LEU A 460 5.30 -11.24 3.38
CA LEU A 460 3.91 -11.61 3.20
C LEU A 460 3.74 -12.75 2.18
N HIS A 461 4.44 -12.67 1.06
CA HIS A 461 4.43 -13.71 0.03
C HIS A 461 4.95 -15.05 0.60
N SER A 462 6.01 -15.01 1.41
CA SER A 462 6.53 -16.20 2.09
C SER A 462 5.53 -16.78 3.09
N TYR A 463 4.84 -15.91 3.83
CA TYR A 463 3.77 -16.32 4.73
C TYR A 463 2.63 -17.03 3.96
N LEU A 464 2.20 -16.48 2.82
CA LEU A 464 1.15 -17.07 1.97
C LEU A 464 1.58 -18.41 1.40
N ASN A 465 2.77 -18.51 0.80
CA ASN A 465 3.30 -19.77 0.26
C ASN A 465 3.38 -20.85 1.34
N ARG A 466 3.77 -20.49 2.56
CA ARG A 466 3.79 -21.41 3.69
C ARG A 466 2.39 -21.93 4.02
N HIS A 467 1.35 -21.09 4.00
CA HIS A 467 -0.02 -21.53 4.32
C HIS A 467 -0.61 -22.37 3.19
N VAL A 468 -0.49 -21.93 1.94
CA VAL A 468 -1.09 -22.59 0.77
C VAL A 468 -0.41 -23.93 0.47
N PHE A 469 0.92 -24.01 0.57
CA PHE A 469 1.65 -25.22 0.19
C PHE A 469 2.11 -26.04 1.39
N LYS A 470 2.82 -25.44 2.33
CA LYS A 470 3.52 -26.20 3.37
C LYS A 470 2.55 -26.76 4.42
N LEU A 471 1.61 -25.94 4.89
CA LEU A 471 0.63 -26.38 5.89
C LEU A 471 -0.40 -27.34 5.29
N GLU A 472 -0.84 -27.12 4.05
CA GLU A 472 -1.77 -28.02 3.37
C GLU A 472 -1.17 -29.43 3.17
N GLN A 473 0.08 -29.51 2.70
CA GLN A 473 0.77 -30.79 2.55
C GLN A 473 1.03 -31.49 3.89
N ALA A 474 1.21 -30.72 4.98
CA ALA A 474 1.32 -31.28 6.33
C ALA A 474 -0.03 -31.86 6.81
N GLU A 475 -1.15 -31.24 6.44
CA GLU A 475 -2.48 -31.77 6.76
C GLU A 475 -2.76 -33.07 5.99
N TYR A 476 -2.41 -33.16 4.70
CA TYR A 476 -2.52 -34.41 3.94
C TYR A 476 -1.73 -35.54 4.59
N ALA A 477 -0.51 -35.27 5.05
CA ALA A 477 0.30 -36.26 5.76
C ALA A 477 -0.34 -36.69 7.10
N LYS A 478 -0.92 -35.74 7.84
CA LYS A 478 -1.62 -35.99 9.11
C LYS A 478 -2.89 -36.84 8.91
N GLU A 479 -3.65 -36.56 7.86
CA GLU A 479 -4.83 -37.33 7.44
C GLU A 479 -4.48 -38.64 6.71
N ARG A 480 -3.18 -38.92 6.53
CA ARG A 480 -2.65 -40.13 5.86
C ARG A 480 -3.15 -40.30 4.42
N ILE A 481 -3.32 -39.17 3.73
CA ILE A 481 -3.63 -39.14 2.31
C ILE A 481 -2.34 -39.43 1.53
N GLU A 482 -2.39 -40.39 0.61
CA GLU A 482 -1.28 -40.64 -0.32
C GLU A 482 -1.11 -39.44 -1.24
N TRP A 483 -0.05 -38.67 -1.01
CA TRP A 483 0.22 -37.43 -1.72
C TRP A 483 1.70 -37.33 -2.10
N THR A 484 1.97 -36.86 -3.32
CA THR A 484 3.34 -36.54 -3.73
C THR A 484 3.60 -35.06 -3.48
N PRO A 485 4.58 -34.70 -2.63
CA PRO A 485 4.83 -33.31 -2.33
C PRO A 485 5.15 -32.48 -3.58
N ILE A 486 4.54 -31.30 -3.68
CA ILE A 486 4.74 -30.34 -4.77
C ILE A 486 5.74 -29.28 -4.28
N GLY A 487 6.79 -29.08 -5.08
CA GLY A 487 7.71 -27.97 -4.89
C GLY A 487 7.06 -26.63 -5.25
N TYR A 488 7.34 -25.59 -4.47
CA TYR A 488 6.86 -24.24 -4.73
C TYR A 488 8.04 -23.25 -4.70
N PRO A 489 7.93 -22.08 -5.37
CA PRO A 489 8.97 -21.06 -5.31
C PRO A 489 9.14 -20.53 -3.89
N ASP A 490 10.27 -20.83 -3.26
CA ASP A 490 10.62 -20.32 -1.93
C ASP A 490 11.43 -19.03 -2.05
N ASN A 491 10.86 -17.94 -1.55
CA ASN A 491 11.46 -16.61 -1.56
C ASN A 491 12.28 -16.29 -0.29
N GLN A 492 12.49 -17.26 0.61
CA GLN A 492 13.31 -17.08 1.81
C GLN A 492 14.74 -16.60 1.53
N ALA A 493 15.32 -16.96 0.38
CA ALA A 493 16.64 -16.47 -0.03
C ALA A 493 16.66 -14.94 -0.28
N VAL A 494 15.57 -14.37 -0.81
CA VAL A 494 15.42 -12.91 -1.01
C VAL A 494 15.28 -12.21 0.34
N ILE A 495 14.42 -12.74 1.22
CA ILE A 495 14.25 -12.24 2.60
C ILE A 495 15.60 -12.27 3.33
N ALA A 496 16.38 -13.34 3.17
CA ALA A 496 17.69 -13.47 3.78
C ALA A 496 18.70 -12.46 3.22
N LEU A 497 18.72 -12.23 1.91
CA LEU A 497 19.56 -11.18 1.31
C LEU A 497 19.26 -9.81 1.91
N ILE A 498 17.99 -9.49 2.15
CA ILE A 498 17.58 -8.19 2.68
C ILE A 498 17.90 -8.05 4.19
N ALA A 499 17.55 -9.05 5.00
CA ALA A 499 17.43 -8.89 6.45
C ALA A 499 18.22 -9.91 7.31
N LYS A 500 18.96 -10.85 6.72
CA LYS A 500 19.67 -11.86 7.53
C LYS A 500 20.93 -11.28 8.16
N LYS A 501 21.10 -11.47 9.48
CA LYS A 501 22.35 -11.13 10.17
C LYS A 501 23.53 -12.01 9.73
N PRO A 502 24.77 -11.48 9.70
CA PRO A 502 25.14 -10.08 9.95
C PRO A 502 25.18 -9.21 8.69
N VAL A 503 25.13 -9.79 7.49
CA VAL A 503 25.48 -9.10 6.24
C VAL A 503 24.29 -8.77 5.34
N GLY A 504 23.05 -8.96 5.77
CA GLY A 504 21.88 -8.55 4.99
C GLY A 504 21.90 -7.06 4.69
N ILE A 505 21.30 -6.64 3.58
CA ILE A 505 21.29 -5.25 3.09
C ILE A 505 20.91 -4.23 4.18
N LEU A 506 19.89 -4.53 5.00
CA LEU A 506 19.46 -3.67 6.10
C LEU A 506 20.45 -3.65 7.27
N HIS A 507 21.14 -4.76 7.54
CA HIS A 507 22.16 -4.80 8.59
C HIS A 507 23.45 -4.10 8.18
N LEU A 508 23.85 -4.20 6.91
CA LEU A 508 24.94 -3.38 6.38
C LEU A 508 24.60 -1.90 6.45
N LEU A 509 23.34 -1.54 6.22
CA LEU A 509 22.86 -0.16 6.34
C LEU A 509 22.92 0.32 7.78
N ASP A 510 22.47 -0.48 8.74
CA ASP A 510 22.58 -0.17 10.18
C ASP A 510 24.04 0.03 10.61
N ASP A 511 24.92 -0.87 10.19
CA ASP A 511 26.35 -0.78 10.53
C ASP A 511 26.99 0.50 9.97
N GLU A 512 26.70 0.85 8.71
CA GLU A 512 27.19 2.09 8.10
C GLU A 512 26.54 3.34 8.68
N SER A 513 25.25 3.28 9.02
CA SER A 513 24.54 4.40 9.64
C SER A 513 25.19 4.82 10.95
N ASN A 514 25.74 3.86 11.69
CA ASN A 514 26.45 4.06 12.95
C ASN A 514 27.95 4.35 12.79
N PHE A 515 28.52 4.21 11.60
CA PHE A 515 29.96 4.38 11.40
C PHE A 515 30.34 5.86 11.17
N PRO A 516 31.33 6.40 11.93
CA PRO A 516 31.75 7.79 11.75
C PRO A 516 32.27 8.06 10.33
N LYS A 517 31.72 9.09 9.67
CA LYS A 517 32.06 9.51 8.30
C LYS A 517 31.66 8.52 7.18
N ALA A 518 30.77 7.57 7.45
CA ALA A 518 30.15 6.79 6.39
C ALA A 518 29.32 7.66 5.43
N SER A 519 29.26 7.24 4.17
CA SER A 519 28.48 7.85 3.09
C SER A 519 27.65 6.79 2.37
N ASP A 520 26.64 7.19 1.61
CA ASP A 520 25.83 6.25 0.82
C ASP A 520 26.71 5.44 -0.16
N VAL A 521 27.83 6.04 -0.62
CA VAL A 521 28.84 5.38 -1.45
C VAL A 521 29.55 4.25 -0.69
N SER A 522 30.02 4.51 0.55
CA SER A 522 30.70 3.47 1.34
C SER A 522 29.76 2.32 1.71
N TYR A 523 28.48 2.64 1.95
CA TYR A 523 27.42 1.65 2.11
C TYR A 523 27.23 0.79 0.86
N LEU A 524 27.09 1.41 -0.31
CA LEU A 524 26.92 0.69 -1.57
C LEU A 524 28.11 -0.22 -1.88
N GLU A 525 29.33 0.26 -1.68
CA GLU A 525 30.55 -0.54 -1.84
C GLU A 525 30.56 -1.77 -0.94
N LYS A 526 30.11 -1.65 0.32
CA LYS A 526 29.95 -2.78 1.23
C LYS A 526 28.89 -3.77 0.73
N CYS A 527 27.75 -3.30 0.23
CA CYS A 527 26.74 -4.18 -0.36
C CYS A 527 27.31 -4.95 -1.57
N HIS A 528 27.99 -4.25 -2.49
CA HIS A 528 28.62 -4.86 -3.65
C HIS A 528 29.65 -5.92 -3.25
N TYR A 529 30.47 -5.65 -2.23
CA TYR A 529 31.46 -6.60 -1.74
C TYR A 529 30.82 -7.86 -1.12
N ASN A 530 29.84 -7.69 -0.24
CA ASN A 530 29.24 -8.81 0.51
C ASN A 530 28.30 -9.67 -0.35
N HIS A 531 27.75 -9.13 -1.43
CA HIS A 531 26.73 -9.80 -2.25
C HIS A 531 27.13 -10.05 -3.70
N ALA A 532 28.41 -9.85 -4.07
CA ALA A 532 28.90 -10.02 -5.44
C ALA A 532 28.57 -11.38 -6.08
N LEU A 533 28.50 -12.45 -5.29
CA LEU A 533 28.25 -13.82 -5.76
C LEU A 533 26.79 -14.27 -5.58
N ASN A 534 25.91 -13.41 -5.05
CA ASN A 534 24.51 -13.77 -4.84
C ASN A 534 23.71 -13.52 -6.13
N GLU A 535 23.12 -14.57 -6.71
CA GLU A 535 22.34 -14.51 -7.95
C GLU A 535 21.10 -13.61 -7.89
N LEU A 536 20.63 -13.30 -6.67
CA LEU A 536 19.51 -12.40 -6.41
C LEU A 536 19.94 -10.94 -6.28
N TYR A 537 21.25 -10.67 -6.22
CA TYR A 537 21.81 -9.33 -6.16
C TYR A 537 22.43 -8.95 -7.51
N SER A 538 22.24 -7.70 -7.93
CA SER A 538 22.78 -7.19 -9.19
C SER A 538 23.54 -5.89 -8.97
N ARG A 539 24.73 -5.81 -9.55
CA ARG A 539 25.52 -4.58 -9.64
C ARG A 539 25.22 -3.89 -10.98
N PRO A 540 25.05 -2.56 -11.02
CA PRO A 540 24.86 -1.86 -12.29
C PRO A 540 26.10 -1.99 -13.18
N ARG A 541 25.88 -1.93 -14.50
CA ARG A 541 26.98 -1.97 -15.49
C ARG A 541 27.78 -0.67 -15.54
N MET A 542 27.15 0.44 -15.20
CA MET A 542 27.76 1.77 -15.09
C MET A 542 27.94 2.13 -13.62
N SER A 543 28.75 3.15 -13.33
CA SER A 543 29.00 3.63 -11.96
C SER A 543 27.81 4.44 -11.41
N SER A 544 26.59 3.91 -11.48
CA SER A 544 25.41 4.47 -10.82
C SER A 544 25.39 4.10 -9.34
N LEU A 545 24.80 4.98 -8.52
CA LEU A 545 24.64 4.80 -7.08
C LEU A 545 23.42 3.92 -6.77
N GLU A 546 23.42 2.69 -7.29
CA GLU A 546 22.27 1.79 -7.17
C GLU A 546 22.67 0.32 -7.04
N PHE A 547 21.76 -0.50 -6.53
CA PHE A 547 21.85 -1.95 -6.59
C PHE A 547 20.51 -2.58 -6.99
N GLY A 548 20.57 -3.76 -7.59
CA GLY A 548 19.39 -4.52 -7.98
C GLY A 548 19.12 -5.71 -7.06
N ILE A 549 17.85 -5.96 -6.73
CA ILE A 549 17.39 -7.19 -6.08
C ILE A 549 16.37 -7.88 -7.00
N ARG A 550 16.52 -9.20 -7.19
CA ARG A 550 15.50 -10.04 -7.83
C ARG A 550 14.47 -10.52 -6.81
N HIS A 551 13.34 -9.84 -6.78
CA HIS A 551 12.17 -10.18 -5.95
C HIS A 551 11.28 -11.23 -6.61
N TYR A 552 10.29 -11.74 -5.88
CA TYR A 552 9.26 -12.65 -6.42
C TYR A 552 8.50 -12.05 -7.61
N ALA A 553 8.31 -10.72 -7.61
CA ALA A 553 7.60 -9.98 -8.65
C ALA A 553 8.52 -9.48 -9.78
N GLY A 554 9.84 -9.72 -9.71
CA GLY A 554 10.80 -9.29 -10.71
C GLY A 554 11.99 -8.51 -10.14
N GLN A 555 12.84 -8.00 -11.02
CA GLN A 555 14.04 -7.24 -10.64
C GLN A 555 13.71 -5.77 -10.38
N VAL A 556 14.13 -5.25 -9.23
CA VAL A 556 13.97 -3.84 -8.84
C VAL A 556 15.34 -3.23 -8.54
N TRP A 557 15.57 -2.02 -9.04
CA TRP A 557 16.79 -1.23 -8.80
C TRP A 557 16.51 -0.14 -7.77
N TYR A 558 17.37 -0.05 -6.76
CA TYR A 558 17.27 0.91 -5.65
C TYR A 558 18.44 1.88 -5.68
N SER A 559 18.15 3.19 -5.78
CA SER A 559 19.13 4.26 -5.59
C SER A 559 19.48 4.37 -4.11
N VAL A 560 20.77 4.36 -3.77
CA VAL A 560 21.22 4.50 -2.36
C VAL A 560 21.24 5.94 -1.88
N ASP A 561 20.93 6.91 -2.74
CA ASP A 561 20.96 8.33 -2.38
C ASP A 561 20.06 8.61 -1.16
N GLY A 562 20.67 9.16 -0.11
CA GLY A 562 20.01 9.48 1.15
C GLY A 562 19.66 8.28 2.05
N PHE A 563 20.11 7.06 1.74
CA PHE A 563 19.79 5.87 2.55
C PHE A 563 20.25 6.01 4.01
N LEU A 564 21.48 6.47 4.24
CA LEU A 564 21.99 6.62 5.60
C LEU A 564 21.18 7.61 6.41
N ASP A 565 20.80 8.74 5.82
CA ASP A 565 20.04 9.77 6.53
C ASP A 565 18.59 9.35 6.77
N LYS A 566 17.98 8.63 5.81
CA LYS A 566 16.66 8.01 5.98
C LYS A 566 16.66 6.95 7.08
N ASN A 567 17.71 6.12 7.19
CA ASN A 567 17.81 5.12 8.24
C ASN A 567 18.11 5.72 9.63
N ARG A 568 18.90 6.80 9.67
CA ARG A 568 19.20 7.53 10.91
C ARG A 568 17.97 8.24 11.49
N ASP A 569 17.10 8.78 10.63
CA ASP A 569 15.88 9.52 10.98
C ASP A 569 16.08 10.55 12.13
N THR A 570 17.25 11.18 12.17
CA THR A 570 17.62 12.06 13.30
C THR A 570 16.97 13.43 13.18
N LEU A 571 16.19 13.83 14.19
CA LEU A 571 15.91 15.23 14.46
C LEU A 571 17.15 15.86 15.12
N ARG A 572 17.81 16.81 14.47
CA ARG A 572 19.05 17.43 14.97
C ARG A 572 18.82 18.70 15.78
#